data_AF-A0A849R8P2-F1
#
_entry.id   AF-A0A849R8P2-F1
#
_cell.length_a   1.000
_cell.length_b   1.000
_cell.length_c   1.000
_cell.angle_alpha   90.00
_cell.angle_beta   90.00
_cell.angle_gamma   90.00
#
_symmetry.space_group_name_H-M   'P 1'
#
loop_
_entity.id
_entity.type
_entity.pdbx_description
1 polymer ?
#
loop_
_entity_poly.entity_id
_entity_poly.type
_entity_poly.pdbx_seq_one_letter_code
_entity_poly.pdbx_strand_id
1 'polypeptide(L)'
;MPESTDINLKTGWNLIGYNSLDNQPIAESLSSISGNYTIVWTYDASDTADHWKKYDPNAPFGNDLKIMEPGKGYWIMMSANDYLRYSFSPKYEVI
;
A
#
# COMPACT_ATOMS: atom_id res chain seq x y z
N MET A 1 -11.01 12.54 -16.05
CA MET A 1 -9.83 12.25 -15.20
C MET A 1 -9.42 10.80 -15.46
N PRO A 2 -8.15 10.40 -15.32
CA PRO A 2 -7.80 8.99 -15.51
C PRO A 2 -8.59 8.12 -14.52
N GLU A 3 -9.23 7.06 -15.03
CA GLU A 3 -10.09 6.16 -14.24
C GLU A 3 -9.28 5.26 -13.30
N SER A 4 -8.00 5.03 -13.65
CA SER A 4 -7.05 4.33 -12.79
C SER A 4 -5.64 4.88 -12.94
N THR A 5 -4.79 4.56 -11.97
CA THR A 5 -3.34 4.71 -12.07
C THR A 5 -2.67 3.41 -11.66
N ASP A 6 -1.77 2.95 -12.51
CA ASP A 6 -1.03 1.71 -12.32
C ASP A 6 0.42 2.03 -11.96
N ILE A 7 0.93 1.41 -10.90
CA ILE A 7 2.32 1.49 -10.47
C ILE A 7 2.98 0.15 -10.81
N ASN A 8 4.00 0.19 -11.67
CA ASN A 8 4.78 -0.99 -12.04
C ASN A 8 5.75 -1.35 -10.90
N LEU A 9 5.53 -2.49 -10.25
CA LEU A 9 6.37 -3.00 -9.18
C LEU A 9 7.24 -4.15 -9.70
N LYS A 10 8.54 -4.11 -9.38
CA LYS A 10 9.49 -5.15 -9.76
C LYS A 10 9.74 -6.10 -8.61
N THR A 11 10.14 -7.33 -8.92
CA THR A 11 10.59 -8.31 -7.93
C THR A 11 11.70 -7.70 -7.06
N GLY A 12 11.61 -7.89 -5.75
CA GLY A 12 12.48 -7.22 -4.77
C GLY A 12 11.83 -5.99 -4.12
N TRP A 13 12.64 -5.11 -3.56
CA TRP A 13 12.16 -3.92 -2.84
C TRP A 13 11.75 -2.80 -3.78
N ASN A 14 10.56 -2.24 -3.55
CA ASN A 14 10.07 -1.03 -4.19
C ASN A 14 9.64 -0.04 -3.11
N LEU A 15 10.03 1.23 -3.24
CA LEU A 15 9.50 2.31 -2.41
C LEU A 15 8.46 3.09 -3.22
N ILE A 16 7.24 3.14 -2.71
CA ILE A 16 6.13 3.88 -3.33
C ILE A 16 5.47 4.83 -2.35
N GLY A 17 4.86 5.90 -2.87
CA GLY A 17 3.88 6.69 -2.14
C GLY A 17 2.50 6.07 -2.24
N TYR A 18 1.58 6.49 -1.36
CA TYR A 18 0.18 6.09 -1.43
C TYR A 18 -0.61 7.01 -2.37
N ASN A 19 -1.05 6.47 -3.52
CA ASN A 19 -1.76 7.20 -4.56
C ASN A 19 -3.29 7.27 -4.30
N SER A 20 -3.67 7.59 -3.07
CA SER A 20 -5.06 7.86 -2.68
C SER A 20 -5.09 9.01 -1.68
N LEU A 21 -6.20 9.73 -1.64
CA LEU A 21 -6.47 10.79 -0.65
C LEU A 21 -7.25 10.28 0.56
N ASP A 22 -7.81 9.07 0.46
CA ASP A 22 -8.62 8.45 1.51
C ASP A 22 -7.81 7.34 2.18
N ASN A 23 -7.79 7.31 3.51
CA ASN A 23 -7.20 6.22 4.27
C ASN A 23 -7.93 4.91 3.98
N GLN A 24 -7.19 3.82 3.75
CA GLN A 24 -7.79 2.50 3.55
C GLN A 24 -7.01 1.39 4.28
N PRO A 25 -7.68 0.28 4.64
CA PRO A 25 -6.98 -0.90 5.12
C PRO A 25 -5.90 -1.34 4.13
N ILE A 26 -4.74 -1.76 4.66
CA ILE A 26 -3.60 -2.18 3.82
C ILE A 26 -3.96 -3.36 2.90
N ALA A 27 -4.77 -4.30 3.38
CA ALA A 27 -5.21 -5.44 2.60
C ALA A 27 -6.07 -5.03 1.39
N GLU A 28 -6.90 -3.99 1.54
CA GLU A 28 -7.72 -3.45 0.45
C GLU A 28 -6.86 -2.66 -0.53
N SER A 29 -5.98 -1.82 0.00
CA SER A 29 -5.05 -0.99 -0.79
C SER A 29 -4.11 -1.81 -1.67
N LEU A 30 -3.69 -3.00 -1.22
CA LEU A 30 -2.77 -3.88 -1.95
C LEU A 30 -3.46 -5.08 -2.59
N SER A 31 -4.79 -5.08 -2.66
CA SER A 31 -5.59 -6.21 -3.17
C SER A 31 -5.21 -6.61 -4.60
N SER A 32 -4.88 -5.64 -5.46
CA SER A 32 -4.51 -5.88 -6.87
C SER A 32 -3.19 -6.61 -7.06
N ILE A 33 -2.35 -6.70 -6.03
CA ILE A 33 -1.07 -7.42 -6.02
C ILE A 33 -1.04 -8.55 -4.96
N SER A 34 -2.21 -8.95 -4.46
CA SER A 34 -2.31 -9.99 -3.43
C SER A 34 -1.63 -11.29 -3.88
N GLY A 35 -0.79 -11.86 -3.01
CA GLY A 35 0.02 -13.04 -3.31
C GLY A 35 1.37 -12.77 -4.00
N ASN A 36 1.60 -11.54 -4.49
CA ASN A 36 2.84 -11.15 -5.18
C ASN A 36 3.79 -10.30 -4.34
N TYR A 37 3.53 -10.16 -3.03
CA TYR A 37 4.42 -9.52 -2.06
C TYR A 37 4.49 -10.32 -0.77
N THR A 38 5.58 -10.13 -0.01
CA THR A 38 5.84 -10.86 1.23
C THR A 38 5.76 -9.99 2.47
N ILE A 39 6.23 -8.74 2.40
CA ILE A 39 6.22 -7.83 3.54
C ILE A 39 6.18 -6.37 3.08
N VAL A 40 5.51 -5.55 3.89
CA VAL A 40 5.39 -4.10 3.70
C VAL A 40 5.89 -3.39 4.95
N TRP A 41 6.64 -2.30 4.75
CA TRP A 41 7.10 -1.44 5.83
C TRP A 41 6.74 0.02 5.56
N THR A 42 6.48 0.77 6.62
CA THR A 42 6.44 2.23 6.58
C THR A 42 7.15 2.80 7.80
N TYR A 43 7.69 4.01 7.64
CA TYR A 43 8.30 4.76 8.72
C TYR A 43 7.32 5.84 9.19
N ASP A 44 6.99 5.83 10.47
CA ASP A 44 6.18 6.84 11.14
C ASP A 44 7.04 7.65 12.10
N ALA A 45 7.42 8.85 11.68
CA ALA A 45 8.23 9.77 12.49
C ALA A 45 7.49 10.27 13.76
N SER A 46 6.16 10.17 13.80
CA SER A 46 5.36 10.64 14.91
C SER A 46 5.31 9.64 16.07
N ASP A 47 5.51 8.36 15.79
CA ASP A 47 5.63 7.33 16.82
C ASP A 47 7.06 7.27 17.37
N THR A 48 7.31 8.08 18.40
CA THR A 48 8.61 8.19 19.06
C THR A 48 9.06 6.92 19.80
N ALA A 49 8.15 5.99 20.09
CA ALA A 49 8.47 4.74 20.76
C ALA A 49 8.80 3.63 19.75
N ASP A 50 8.14 3.64 18.60
CA ASP A 50 8.28 2.62 17.57
C ASP A 50 8.03 3.18 16.17
N HIS A 51 9.09 3.66 15.53
CA HIS A 51 8.98 4.34 14.24
C HIS A 51 8.67 3.41 13.06
N TRP A 52 8.87 2.10 13.16
CA TRP A 52 8.77 1.20 12.01
C TRP A 52 7.56 0.30 12.13
N LYS A 53 6.60 0.46 11.20
CA LYS A 53 5.40 -0.37 11.13
C LYS A 53 5.51 -1.38 10.01
N LYS A 54 5.03 -2.60 10.24
CA LYS A 54 5.08 -3.70 9.28
C LYS A 54 3.75 -4.40 9.06
N TYR A 55 3.62 -4.96 7.86
CA TYR A 55 2.55 -5.85 7.47
C TYR A 55 3.09 -7.00 6.63
N ASP A 56 2.89 -8.22 7.11
CA ASP A 56 3.13 -9.49 6.40
C ASP A 56 1.79 -10.25 6.34
N PRO A 57 1.21 -10.50 5.14
CA PRO A 57 -0.08 -11.19 5.00
C PRO A 57 -0.13 -12.60 5.61
N ASN A 58 1.02 -13.27 5.73
CA ASN A 58 1.14 -14.64 6.21
C ASN A 58 1.63 -14.73 7.67
N ALA A 59 2.02 -13.61 8.28
CA ALA A 59 2.46 -13.59 9.66
C ALA A 59 1.29 -13.77 10.64
N PRO A 60 1.37 -14.75 11.58
CA PRO A 60 0.31 -14.98 12.56
C PRO A 60 0.19 -13.87 13.62
N PHE A 61 1.27 -13.12 13.85
CA PHE A 61 1.33 -12.03 14.82
C PHE A 61 2.37 -10.99 14.44
N GLY A 62 2.33 -9.83 15.08
CA GLY A 62 3.33 -8.76 14.94
C GLY A 62 3.06 -7.77 13.80
N ASN A 63 1.93 -7.86 13.10
CA ASN A 63 1.50 -6.81 12.18
C ASN A 63 0.91 -5.63 12.96
N ASP A 64 1.47 -4.46 12.75
CA ASP A 64 1.08 -3.19 13.37
C ASP A 64 0.85 -2.08 12.33
N LEU A 65 1.23 -2.28 11.07
CA LEU A 65 0.75 -1.49 9.94
C LEU A 65 -0.63 -2.00 9.50
N LYS A 66 -1.68 -1.21 9.72
CA LYS A 66 -3.07 -1.57 9.42
C LYS A 66 -3.71 -0.75 8.30
N ILE A 67 -3.30 0.51 8.19
CA ILE A 67 -3.92 1.51 7.32
C ILE A 67 -2.83 2.09 6.43
N MET A 68 -3.13 2.24 5.14
CA MET A 68 -2.36 3.08 4.24
C MET A 68 -2.98 4.47 4.19
N GLU A 69 -2.15 5.47 4.45
CA GLU A 69 -2.52 6.88 4.58
C GLU A 69 -1.81 7.75 3.54
N PRO A 70 -2.46 8.83 3.05
CA PRO A 70 -1.85 9.81 2.17
C PRO A 70 -0.60 10.44 2.80
N GLY A 71 0.40 10.73 1.97
CA GLY A 71 1.64 11.38 2.42
C GLY A 71 2.68 10.45 3.07
N LYS A 72 2.37 9.15 3.24
CA LYS A 72 3.32 8.15 3.72
C LYS A 72 3.98 7.36 2.58
N GLY A 73 5.20 6.89 2.82
CA GLY A 73 5.95 6.01 1.94
C GLY A 73 5.93 4.56 2.41
N TYR A 74 5.87 3.62 1.46
CA TYR A 74 5.75 2.19 1.74
C TYR A 74 6.81 1.41 0.97
N TRP A 75 7.62 0.66 1.71
CA TRP A 75 8.55 -0.32 1.17
C TRP A 75 7.82 -1.64 1.01
N ILE A 76 7.68 -2.11 -0.23
CA ILE A 76 7.02 -3.38 -0.55
C ILE A 76 8.07 -4.35 -1.09
N MET A 77 8.23 -5.49 -0.42
CA MET A 77 9.02 -6.61 -0.93
C MET A 77 8.15 -7.47 -1.83
N MET A 78 8.35 -7.37 -3.13
CA MET A 78 7.63 -8.14 -4.14
C MET A 78 8.29 -9.50 -4.39
N SER A 79 7.51 -10.57 -4.44
CA SER A 79 7.94 -11.91 -4.85
C SER A 79 7.91 -12.12 -6.37
N ALA A 80 7.17 -11.27 -7.10
CA ALA A 80 7.07 -11.26 -8.56
C ALA A 80 6.79 -9.85 -9.09
N ASN A 81 7.01 -9.61 -10.39
CA ASN A 81 6.62 -8.35 -11.02
C ASN A 81 5.09 -8.26 -11.13
N ASP A 82 4.51 -7.10 -10.81
CA ASP A 82 3.07 -6.87 -10.93
C ASP A 82 2.73 -5.36 -11.01
N TYR A 83 1.46 -5.04 -11.18
CA TYR A 83 0.95 -3.68 -11.21
C TYR A 83 0.00 -3.43 -10.04
N LEU A 84 0.39 -2.51 -9.16
CA LEU A 84 -0.50 -1.98 -8.14
C LEU A 84 -1.46 -0.98 -8.77
N ARG A 85 -2.76 -1.26 -8.70
CA ARG A 85 -3.82 -0.50 -9.36
C ARG A 85 -4.63 0.30 -8.35
N TYR A 86 -4.78 1.59 -8.61
CA TYR A 86 -5.69 2.48 -7.90
C TYR A 86 -6.82 2.89 -8.83
N SER A 87 -8.07 2.60 -8.46
CA SER A 87 -9.27 3.04 -9.19
C SER A 87 -9.84 4.29 -8.54
N PHE A 88 -10.17 5.29 -9.35
CA PHE A 88 -10.83 6.50 -8.87
C PHE A 88 -12.33 6.42 -9.17
N SER A 89 -13.16 6.28 -8.15
CA SER A 89 -14.60 6.47 -8.31
C SER A 89 -14.90 7.94 -8.54
N PRO A 90 -15.70 8.31 -9.55
CA PRO A 90 -16.17 9.69 -9.69
C PRO A 90 -16.90 10.10 -8.40
N LYS A 91 -16.49 11.20 -7.76
CA LYS A 91 -17.18 11.70 -6.55
C LYS A 91 -18.57 12.26 -6.85
N TYR A 92 -18.96 12.38 -8.12
CA TYR A 92 -20.26 12.88 -8.57
C TYR A 92 -20.73 12.11 -9.81
N GLU A 93 -21.98 11.65 -9.81
CA GLU A 93 -22.65 11.22 -11.04
C GLU A 93 -22.97 12.46 -11.88
N VAL A 94 -22.64 12.44 -13.18
CA VAL A 94 -23.09 13.47 -14.11
C VAL A 94 -24.53 13.10 -14.48
N ILE A 95 -25.48 13.92 -14.02
CA ILE A 95 -26.90 13.83 -14.37
C ILE A 95 -27.10 14.27 -15.83
#